data_AF-A0A7W0CUV7-F1
#
_entry.id   AF-A0A7W0CUV7-F1
#
_cell.length_a   1.000
_cell.length_b   1.000
_cell.length_c   1.000
_cell.angle_alpha   90.00
_cell.angle_beta   90.00
_cell.angle_gamma   90.00
#
_symmetry.space_group_name_H-M   'P 1'
#
loop_
_entity.id
_entity.type
_entity.pdbx_description
1 polymer ?
#
loop_
_entity_poly.entity_id
_entity_poly.type
_entity_poly.pdbx_seq_one_letter_code
_entity_poly.pdbx_strand_id
1 'polypeptide(L)'
;MSGRDLGFVAEALFDRYLAERGYTAHASDDPGQRNPDRLITVPDGRRAVCEVKSFASKGLLKRAHFREGEAGTGMRVSQPMVQSQKEALEPVRDKIKEAAKQLRRYKDDGLPLMVVLANPMSKPIPFDESSLIAAMYGDIEAVFEIPEQGAEGEGESWLAAGLNGKLTNDHQYISAVALLRERPHSIAWAAAWFDENRSRFEDPKDMAVGYLEAAVTEDVPQGSDVFLSIIETASEEAVPLPRDLFNGPLDLRYSLLLDGSGFGLLDDHTTH
;
A
#
# COMPACT_ATOMS: atom_id res chain seq x y z
N MET A 1 -18.93 5.01 10.28
CA MET A 1 -18.19 3.74 10.40
C MET A 1 -17.10 3.91 11.45
N SER A 2 -17.11 3.09 12.48
CA SER A 2 -16.13 3.12 13.57
C SER A 2 -14.78 2.55 13.12
N GLY A 3 -13.72 2.78 13.91
CA GLY A 3 -12.40 2.16 13.63
C GLY A 3 -12.43 0.63 13.71
N ARG A 4 -13.33 0.06 14.50
CA ARG A 4 -13.53 -1.39 14.61
C ARG A 4 -14.20 -1.95 13.36
N ASP A 5 -15.20 -1.24 12.83
CA ASP A 5 -15.90 -1.62 11.60
C ASP A 5 -14.94 -1.66 10.40
N LEU A 6 -14.02 -0.69 10.32
CA LEU A 6 -12.98 -0.64 9.29
C LEU A 6 -12.05 -1.86 9.33
N GLY A 7 -11.70 -2.32 10.54
CA GLY A 7 -10.88 -3.52 10.72
C GLY A 7 -11.57 -4.77 10.17
N PHE A 8 -12.85 -4.96 10.51
CA PHE A 8 -13.62 -6.10 9.99
C PHE A 8 -13.77 -6.09 8.46
N VAL A 9 -13.93 -4.91 7.84
CA VAL A 9 -13.99 -4.82 6.36
C VAL A 9 -12.63 -5.19 5.73
N ALA A 10 -11.52 -4.72 6.32
CA ALA A 10 -10.18 -5.07 5.84
C ALA A 10 -9.90 -6.58 5.95
N GLU A 11 -10.26 -7.18 7.07
CA GLU A 11 -10.15 -8.62 7.30
C GLU A 11 -11.01 -9.42 6.31
N ALA A 12 -12.27 -9.04 6.12
CA ALA A 12 -13.15 -9.72 5.17
C ALA A 12 -12.64 -9.62 3.72
N LEU A 13 -12.07 -8.48 3.34
CA LEU A 13 -11.45 -8.30 2.02
C LEU A 13 -10.20 -9.20 1.87
N PHE A 14 -9.41 -9.35 2.94
CA PHE A 14 -8.26 -10.25 2.92
C PHE A 14 -8.70 -11.72 2.88
N ASP A 15 -9.73 -12.10 3.62
CA ASP A 15 -10.29 -13.45 3.58
C ASP A 15 -10.78 -13.81 2.17
N ARG A 16 -11.41 -12.86 1.48
CA ARG A 16 -11.79 -13.00 0.08
C ARG A 16 -10.56 -13.24 -0.81
N TYR A 17 -9.50 -12.43 -0.67
CA TYR A 17 -8.24 -12.61 -1.39
C TYR A 17 -7.67 -14.02 -1.20
N LEU A 18 -7.65 -14.50 0.05
CA LEU A 18 -7.13 -15.82 0.42
C LEU A 18 -7.99 -16.94 -0.20
N ALA A 19 -9.32 -16.82 -0.11
CA ALA A 19 -10.26 -17.80 -0.64
C ALA A 19 -10.17 -17.93 -2.17
N GLU A 20 -10.09 -16.81 -2.90
CA GLU A 20 -9.94 -16.78 -4.36
C GLU A 20 -8.65 -17.48 -4.84
N ARG A 21 -7.63 -17.57 -3.98
CA ARG A 21 -6.34 -18.22 -4.26
C ARG A 21 -6.21 -19.63 -3.67
N GLY A 22 -7.28 -20.15 -3.06
CA GLY A 22 -7.27 -21.47 -2.42
C GLY A 22 -6.40 -21.55 -1.17
N TYR A 23 -6.08 -20.41 -0.55
CA TYR A 23 -5.33 -20.37 0.69
C TYR A 23 -6.25 -20.70 1.86
N THR A 24 -5.75 -21.46 2.82
CA THR A 24 -6.45 -21.71 4.07
C THR A 24 -5.96 -20.74 5.13
N ALA A 25 -6.89 -20.19 5.91
CA ALA A 25 -6.57 -19.23 6.95
C ALA A 25 -7.25 -19.65 8.23
N HIS A 26 -6.47 -19.77 9.30
CA HIS A 26 -6.99 -20.00 10.63
C HIS A 26 -6.85 -18.70 11.41
N ALA A 27 -7.96 -18.21 11.96
CA ALA A 27 -7.88 -17.38 13.15
C ALA A 27 -7.28 -18.27 14.25
N SER A 28 -6.26 -17.81 14.99
CA SER A 28 -5.69 -18.68 16.02
C SER A 28 -6.74 -18.96 17.10
N ASP A 29 -6.82 -20.24 17.50
CA ASP A 29 -7.86 -20.78 18.39
C ASP A 29 -7.55 -20.61 19.88
N ASP A 30 -6.51 -19.85 20.26
CA ASP A 30 -6.13 -19.67 21.67
C ASP A 30 -6.85 -18.45 22.30
N PRO A 31 -7.90 -18.65 23.13
CA PRO A 31 -8.67 -17.55 23.73
C PRO A 31 -7.90 -16.75 24.78
N GLY A 32 -6.68 -17.16 25.17
CA GLY A 32 -5.84 -16.46 26.15
C GLY A 32 -4.72 -15.60 25.55
N GLN A 33 -4.41 -15.78 24.26
CA GLN A 33 -3.40 -15.01 23.55
C GLN A 33 -4.12 -14.04 22.61
N ARG A 34 -3.69 -12.75 22.57
CA ARG A 34 -3.98 -11.93 21.37
C ARG A 34 -3.55 -12.79 20.21
N ASN A 35 -4.31 -12.99 19.14
CA ASN A 35 -3.90 -13.89 18.07
C ASN A 35 -3.44 -13.08 16.87
N PRO A 36 -2.59 -13.61 15.98
CA PRO A 36 -2.37 -12.92 14.73
C PRO A 36 -3.70 -12.93 13.99
N ASP A 37 -3.98 -11.89 13.22
CA ASP A 37 -5.25 -11.83 12.51
C ASP A 37 -5.41 -13.09 11.63
N ARG A 38 -4.37 -13.54 10.93
CA ARG A 38 -4.40 -14.79 10.14
C ARG A 38 -3.09 -15.58 10.22
N LEU A 39 -3.20 -16.89 10.41
CA LEU A 39 -2.13 -17.84 10.11
C LEU A 39 -2.49 -18.56 8.80
N ILE A 40 -1.83 -18.17 7.72
CA ILE A 40 -2.15 -18.67 6.39
C ILE A 40 -1.37 -19.95 6.10
N THR A 41 -1.99 -20.85 5.36
CA THR A 41 -1.35 -22.04 4.79
C THR A 41 -1.75 -22.16 3.33
N VAL A 42 -0.76 -22.18 2.43
CA VAL A 42 -0.98 -22.36 0.99
C VAL A 42 -1.06 -23.86 0.64
N PRO A 43 -1.56 -24.23 -0.56
CA PRO A 43 -1.84 -25.63 -0.90
C PRO A 43 -0.67 -26.61 -0.75
N ASP A 44 0.57 -26.14 -0.90
CA ASP A 44 1.79 -26.95 -0.72
C ASP A 44 2.28 -27.05 0.75
N GLY A 45 1.54 -26.47 1.69
CA GLY A 45 1.81 -26.55 3.12
C GLY A 45 2.72 -25.46 3.69
N ARG A 46 3.22 -24.54 2.88
CA ARG A 46 3.95 -23.36 3.40
C ARG A 46 3.01 -22.40 4.12
N ARG A 47 3.58 -21.63 5.04
CA ARG A 47 2.81 -20.83 6.00
C ARG A 47 3.42 -19.45 6.17
N ALA A 48 2.58 -18.49 6.51
CA ALA A 48 2.98 -17.15 6.95
C ALA A 48 2.01 -16.62 8.00
N VAL A 49 2.51 -15.74 8.87
CA VAL A 49 1.71 -15.06 9.88
C VAL A 49 1.39 -13.66 9.37
N CYS A 50 0.12 -13.33 9.28
CA CYS A 50 -0.36 -12.05 8.76
C CYS A 50 -1.12 -11.29 9.83
N GLU A 51 -0.82 -10.00 9.95
CA GLU A 51 -1.57 -9.05 10.75
C GLU A 51 -2.22 -8.02 9.83
N VAL A 52 -3.54 -7.93 9.86
CA VAL A 52 -4.33 -7.08 8.97
C VAL A 52 -4.68 -5.78 9.67
N LYS A 53 -4.37 -4.64 9.05
CA LYS A 53 -4.71 -3.34 9.60
C LYS A 53 -5.43 -2.49 8.57
N SER A 54 -6.62 -2.06 8.94
CA SER A 54 -7.27 -0.97 8.25
C SER A 54 -6.67 0.36 8.69
N PHE A 55 -6.53 1.28 7.76
CA PHE A 55 -6.34 2.68 8.08
C PHE A 55 -7.35 3.51 7.30
N ALA A 56 -7.65 4.69 7.83
CA ALA A 56 -8.39 5.71 7.13
C ALA A 56 -7.64 7.01 7.34
N SER A 57 -7.32 7.73 6.27
CA SER A 57 -6.85 9.10 6.48
C SER A 57 -7.98 9.88 7.14
N LYS A 58 -7.58 10.65 8.16
CA LYS A 58 -8.32 11.84 8.57
C LYS A 58 -8.18 12.77 7.37
N GLY A 59 -9.11 12.65 6.41
CA GLY A 59 -8.90 13.09 5.03
C GLY A 59 -8.34 14.51 4.90
N LEU A 60 -7.68 14.78 3.78
CA LEU A 60 -7.29 16.11 3.30
C LEU A 60 -8.36 17.19 3.57
N LEU A 61 -9.64 16.82 3.59
CA LEU A 61 -10.77 17.70 3.86
C LEU A 61 -10.86 18.27 5.29
N LYS A 62 -10.22 17.69 6.31
CA LYS A 62 -10.44 18.11 7.71
C LYS A 62 -9.74 19.41 8.11
N ARG A 63 -8.79 19.91 7.29
CA ARG A 63 -8.10 21.20 7.49
C ARG A 63 -8.42 22.24 6.42
N ALA A 64 -9.35 21.96 5.51
CA ALA A 64 -10.09 23.03 4.88
C ALA A 64 -10.97 23.64 5.97
N HIS A 65 -10.44 24.62 6.70
CA HIS A 65 -11.27 25.44 7.58
C HIS A 65 -12.34 26.08 6.70
N PHE A 66 -13.54 25.50 6.71
CA PHE A 66 -14.77 26.21 6.41
C PHE A 66 -14.89 27.29 7.49
N ARG A 67 -14.21 28.42 7.30
CA ARG A 67 -14.61 29.65 7.96
C ARG A 67 -15.97 29.98 7.37
N GLU A 68 -17.03 29.75 8.13
CA GLU A 68 -18.27 30.50 7.94
C GLU A 68 -17.90 31.98 8.03
N GLY A 69 -17.69 32.61 6.86
CA GLY A 69 -17.74 34.04 6.75
C GLY A 69 -19.19 34.44 6.94
N GLU A 70 -19.46 35.25 7.95
CA GLU A 70 -20.71 36.00 8.05
C GLU A 70 -21.06 36.62 6.69
N ALA A 71 -22.26 36.30 6.22
CA ALA A 71 -22.99 36.97 5.16
C ALA A 71 -22.20 37.36 3.88
N GLY A 72 -22.22 36.45 2.90
CA GLY A 72 -22.37 36.81 1.50
C GLY A 72 -21.13 37.34 0.79
N THR A 73 -20.35 36.46 0.18
CA THR A 73 -19.82 36.54 -1.20
C THR A 73 -18.72 35.51 -1.40
N GLY A 74 -18.98 34.52 -2.26
CA GLY A 74 -17.94 33.72 -2.92
C GLY A 74 -17.24 32.66 -2.06
N MET A 75 -17.42 31.40 -2.46
CA MET A 75 -16.61 30.27 -2.00
C MET A 75 -15.15 30.48 -2.43
N ARG A 76 -14.30 31.00 -1.54
CA ARG A 76 -12.85 31.12 -1.78
C ARG A 76 -12.14 29.92 -1.17
N VAL A 77 -11.69 29.00 -2.01
CA VAL A 77 -10.65 28.00 -1.65
C VAL A 77 -9.33 28.76 -1.55
N SER A 78 -9.08 29.43 -0.42
CA SER A 78 -7.86 30.17 -0.20
C SER A 78 -6.83 29.29 0.49
N GLN A 79 -5.97 28.69 -0.34
CA GLN A 79 -4.60 28.17 -0.12
C GLN A 79 -4.43 26.68 -0.51
N PRO A 80 -3.38 26.35 -1.29
CA PRO A 80 -2.99 24.96 -1.52
C PRO A 80 -2.61 24.31 -0.19
N MET A 81 -3.28 23.22 0.17
CA MET A 81 -2.88 22.40 1.31
C MET A 81 -1.58 21.66 0.97
N VAL A 82 -0.45 22.22 1.37
CA VAL A 82 0.83 21.49 1.36
C VAL A 82 0.90 20.70 2.66
N GLN A 83 0.44 19.45 2.63
CA GLN A 83 0.68 18.51 3.72
C GLN A 83 2.01 17.82 3.44
N SER A 84 2.94 17.84 4.40
CA SER A 84 4.21 17.12 4.25
C SER A 84 3.95 15.61 4.10
N GLN A 85 4.78 14.90 3.35
CA GLN A 85 4.69 13.44 3.23
C GLN A 85 4.69 12.76 4.61
N LYS A 86 5.47 13.33 5.55
CA LYS A 86 5.49 12.88 6.95
C LYS A 86 4.11 12.84 7.59
N GLU A 87 3.33 13.92 7.47
CA GLU A 87 1.97 13.98 8.03
C GLU A 87 0.97 13.12 7.26
N ALA A 88 1.16 12.95 5.95
CA ALA A 88 0.30 12.12 5.14
C ALA A 88 0.47 10.62 5.45
N LEU A 89 1.70 10.19 5.74
CA LEU A 89 2.07 8.78 5.97
C LEU A 89 2.06 8.36 7.44
N GLU A 90 1.91 9.29 8.39
CA GLU A 90 1.85 8.98 9.83
C GLU A 90 0.81 7.89 10.17
N PRO A 91 -0.43 7.92 9.67
CA PRO A 91 -1.41 6.86 9.96
C PRO A 91 -0.95 5.47 9.52
N VAL A 92 -0.21 5.40 8.41
CA VAL A 92 0.32 4.16 7.84
C VAL A 92 1.45 3.65 8.72
N ARG A 93 2.41 4.52 9.06
CA ARG A 93 3.54 4.24 9.95
C ARG A 93 3.06 3.68 11.29
N ASP A 94 2.01 4.27 11.86
CA ASP A 94 1.42 3.81 13.11
C ASP A 94 0.81 2.41 12.97
N LYS A 95 0.11 2.11 11.87
CA LYS A 95 -0.43 0.77 11.63
C LYS A 95 0.63 -0.28 11.42
N ILE A 96 1.71 0.03 10.70
CA ILE A 96 2.87 -0.86 10.59
C ILE A 96 3.45 -1.15 11.97
N LYS A 97 3.66 -0.11 12.79
CA LYS A 97 4.21 -0.26 14.14
C LYS A 97 3.29 -1.07 15.06
N GLU A 98 1.98 -0.82 15.03
CA GLU A 98 0.99 -1.58 15.81
C GLU A 98 0.97 -3.05 15.41
N ALA A 99 0.99 -3.34 14.10
CA ALA A 99 0.99 -4.70 13.59
C ALA A 99 2.29 -5.44 13.95
N ALA A 100 3.44 -4.81 13.72
CA ALA A 100 4.74 -5.41 14.02
C ALA A 100 4.86 -5.80 15.49
N LYS A 101 4.42 -4.93 16.42
CA LYS A 101 4.39 -5.26 17.86
C LYS A 101 3.61 -6.53 18.18
N GLN A 102 2.50 -6.78 17.48
CA GLN A 102 1.69 -7.98 17.67
C GLN A 102 2.34 -9.24 17.07
N LEU A 103 3.04 -9.06 15.95
CA LEU A 103 3.79 -10.12 15.27
C LEU A 103 5.09 -10.50 15.99
N ARG A 104 5.66 -9.61 16.82
CA ARG A 104 6.97 -9.81 17.49
C ARG A 104 7.17 -11.16 18.15
N ARG A 105 6.14 -11.73 18.76
CA ARG A 105 6.22 -13.02 19.46
C ARG A 105 6.40 -14.23 18.53
N TYR A 106 6.11 -14.09 17.24
CA TYR A 106 6.28 -15.13 16.23
C TYR A 106 7.65 -15.04 15.54
N LYS A 107 8.50 -14.09 15.92
CA LYS A 107 9.79 -13.82 15.24
C LYS A 107 10.74 -15.01 15.25
N ASP A 108 10.64 -15.88 16.25
CA ASP A 108 11.51 -17.04 16.44
C ASP A 108 10.86 -18.35 15.95
N ASP A 109 9.66 -18.28 15.35
CA ASP A 109 8.90 -19.45 14.89
C ASP A 109 9.34 -19.96 13.50
N GLY A 110 10.29 -19.27 12.86
CA GLY A 110 10.79 -19.62 11.52
C GLY A 110 9.77 -19.40 10.39
N LEU A 111 8.74 -18.59 10.63
CA LEU A 111 7.70 -18.24 9.66
C LEU A 111 7.87 -16.80 9.15
N PRO A 112 7.58 -16.52 7.86
CA PRO A 112 7.47 -15.16 7.37
C PRO A 112 6.38 -14.39 8.11
N LEU A 113 6.70 -13.16 8.52
CA LEU A 113 5.79 -12.27 9.26
C LEU A 113 5.40 -11.10 8.38
N MET A 114 4.10 -10.93 8.15
CA MET A 114 3.58 -9.94 7.20
C MET A 114 2.59 -8.98 7.84
N VAL A 115 2.74 -7.71 7.50
CA VAL A 115 1.73 -6.68 7.78
C VAL A 115 0.91 -6.46 6.50
N VAL A 116 -0.41 -6.61 6.58
CA VAL A 116 -1.32 -6.36 5.46
C VAL A 116 -2.13 -5.09 5.77
N LEU A 117 -1.99 -4.08 4.91
CA LEU A 117 -2.64 -2.79 5.08
C LEU A 117 -3.78 -2.62 4.08
N ALA A 118 -4.95 -2.21 4.56
CA ALA A 118 -6.10 -1.94 3.71
C ALA A 118 -6.65 -0.52 3.92
N ASN A 119 -7.06 0.13 2.82
CA ASN A 119 -7.81 1.38 2.83
C ASN A 119 -9.25 1.11 2.35
N PRO A 120 -10.11 0.49 3.19
CA PRO A 120 -11.44 0.05 2.76
C PRO A 120 -12.38 1.20 2.38
N MET A 121 -12.02 2.44 2.67
CA MET A 121 -12.81 3.62 2.28
C MET A 121 -12.37 4.22 0.95
N SER A 122 -11.36 3.65 0.29
CA SER A 122 -10.75 4.15 -0.95
C SER A 122 -10.51 5.66 -0.92
N LYS A 123 -10.18 6.20 0.27
CA LYS A 123 -9.99 7.64 0.41
C LYS A 123 -8.81 8.04 -0.47
N PRO A 124 -8.89 9.21 -1.15
CA PRO A 124 -7.83 9.70 -2.02
C PRO A 124 -6.62 10.07 -1.15
N ILE A 125 -5.81 9.06 -0.91
CA ILE A 125 -4.47 9.17 -0.36
C ILE A 125 -3.62 8.64 -1.51
N PRO A 126 -2.59 9.38 -1.95
CA PRO A 126 -1.54 8.78 -2.77
C PRO A 126 -0.90 7.71 -1.89
N PHE A 127 -1.41 6.49 -2.01
CA PHE A 127 -1.01 5.33 -1.23
C PHE A 127 -0.65 4.21 -2.19
N ASP A 128 0.35 4.56 -3.00
CA ASP A 128 1.06 3.67 -3.89
C ASP A 128 2.25 3.02 -3.17
N GLU A 129 2.96 2.19 -3.91
CA GLU A 129 4.11 1.43 -3.47
C GLU A 129 5.23 2.34 -2.99
N SER A 130 5.49 3.44 -3.70
CA SER A 130 6.47 4.47 -3.32
C SER A 130 6.15 5.08 -1.96
N SER A 131 4.87 5.38 -1.73
CA SER A 131 4.39 5.91 -0.45
C SER A 131 4.51 4.89 0.68
N LEU A 132 4.28 3.60 0.40
CA LEU A 132 4.49 2.53 1.38
C LEU A 132 5.98 2.34 1.71
N ILE A 133 6.87 2.35 0.71
CA ILE A 133 8.32 2.29 0.90
C ILE A 133 8.77 3.45 1.79
N ALA A 134 8.29 4.68 1.52
CA ALA A 134 8.58 5.84 2.36
C ALA A 134 8.03 5.71 3.81
N ALA A 135 6.91 5.01 3.98
CA ALA A 135 6.38 4.70 5.31
C ALA A 135 7.26 3.67 6.06
N MET A 136 7.78 2.67 5.35
CA MET A 136 8.61 1.59 5.90
C MET A 136 10.03 2.05 6.27
N TYR A 137 10.69 2.75 5.35
CA TYR A 137 12.12 3.07 5.42
C TYR A 137 12.42 4.52 5.77
N GLY A 138 11.43 5.41 5.70
CA GLY A 138 11.58 6.84 5.99
C GLY A 138 11.38 7.68 4.74
N ASP A 139 11.19 8.98 4.94
CA ASP A 139 11.08 9.92 3.82
C ASP A 139 12.44 9.95 3.09
N ILE A 140 12.44 10.03 1.75
CA ILE A 140 13.68 10.20 0.98
C ILE A 140 14.25 11.57 1.33
N GLU A 141 15.41 11.59 1.99
CA GLU A 141 16.13 12.81 2.34
C GLU A 141 17.31 12.96 1.36
N ALA A 142 17.38 14.12 0.69
CA ALA A 142 18.59 14.50 -0.03
C ALA A 142 19.63 14.93 1.01
N VAL A 143 20.70 14.16 1.14
CA VAL A 143 21.85 14.50 1.98
C VAL A 143 22.84 15.26 1.11
N PHE A 144 23.24 16.44 1.57
CA PHE A 144 24.25 17.25 0.93
C PHE A 144 25.44 17.34 1.88
N GLU A 145 26.61 16.92 1.44
CA GLU A 145 27.83 17.30 2.14
C GLU A 145 28.05 18.80 1.96
N ILE A 146 28.11 19.53 3.07
CA ILE A 146 28.54 20.92 3.07
C ILE A 146 30.06 20.89 3.18
N PRO A 147 30.81 21.33 2.14
CA PRO A 147 32.26 21.38 2.23
C PRO A 147 32.69 22.26 3.42
N GLU A 148 33.71 21.84 4.16
CA GLU A 148 34.31 22.71 5.18
C GLU A 148 34.73 24.04 4.53
N GLN A 149 34.49 25.15 5.24
CA GLN A 149 34.81 26.50 4.75
C GLN A 149 36.26 26.58 4.26
N GLY A 150 36.43 26.70 2.95
CA GLY A 150 37.73 26.81 2.28
C GLY A 150 38.13 25.63 1.39
N ALA A 151 37.34 24.55 1.35
CA ALA A 151 37.54 23.46 0.40
C ALA A 151 36.87 23.76 -0.95
N GLU A 152 37.64 23.80 -2.04
CA GLU A 152 37.09 23.70 -3.39
C GLU A 152 36.71 22.23 -3.65
N GLY A 153 35.41 21.94 -3.58
CA GLY A 153 34.85 20.63 -3.92
C GLY A 153 33.34 20.73 -4.06
N GLU A 154 32.80 20.13 -5.13
CA GLU A 154 31.36 19.84 -5.19
C GLU A 154 31.08 18.79 -4.13
N GLY A 155 30.39 19.16 -3.05
CA GLY A 155 29.97 18.20 -2.03
C GLY A 155 29.14 17.10 -2.70
N GLU A 156 29.45 15.84 -2.39
CA GLU A 156 28.66 14.74 -2.90
C GLU A 156 27.24 14.84 -2.35
N SER A 157 26.26 14.66 -3.22
CA SER A 157 24.85 14.58 -2.84
C SER A 157 24.35 13.18 -3.14
N TRP A 158 23.71 12.56 -2.16
CA TRP A 158 23.06 11.26 -2.34
C TRP A 158 21.67 11.27 -1.69
N LEU A 159 20.81 10.39 -2.18
CA LEU A 159 19.52 10.14 -1.56
C LEU A 159 19.72 9.11 -0.44
N ALA A 160 19.34 9.47 0.78
CA ALA A 160 19.30 8.56 1.91
C ALA A 160 17.86 8.37 2.37
N ALA A 161 17.53 7.19 2.88
CA ALA A 161 16.30 7.01 3.64
C ALA A 161 16.45 7.75 4.97
N GLY A 162 15.59 8.73 5.23
CA GLY A 162 15.60 9.50 6.48
C GLY A 162 15.32 8.64 7.72
N LEU A 163 15.65 9.15 8.90
CA LEU A 163 15.57 8.44 10.19
C LEU A 163 14.15 8.01 10.63
N ASN A 164 13.11 8.33 9.85
CA ASN A 164 11.71 8.12 10.22
C ASN A 164 11.14 6.76 9.78
N GLY A 165 11.94 5.89 9.15
CA GLY A 165 11.55 4.51 8.83
C GLY A 165 11.21 3.69 10.06
N LYS A 166 10.07 3.00 10.05
CA LYS A 166 9.65 2.14 11.16
C LYS A 166 10.31 0.77 11.16
N LEU A 167 10.63 0.23 9.98
CA LEU A 167 11.17 -1.13 9.87
C LEU A 167 12.68 -1.17 10.00
N THR A 168 13.39 -0.11 9.58
CA THR A 168 14.86 -0.03 9.65
C THR A 168 15.39 -0.06 11.09
N ASN A 169 14.63 0.46 12.05
CA ASN A 169 15.10 0.66 13.42
C ASN A 169 14.48 -0.29 14.47
N ASP A 170 13.18 -0.61 14.36
CA ASP A 170 12.44 -1.24 15.48
C ASP A 170 11.95 -2.66 15.21
N HIS A 171 11.81 -3.05 13.94
CA HIS A 171 10.97 -4.18 13.53
C HIS A 171 11.60 -5.02 12.40
N GLN A 172 12.89 -5.32 12.54
CA GLN A 172 13.69 -6.06 11.55
C GLN A 172 13.19 -7.49 11.27
N TYR A 173 12.44 -8.10 12.18
CA TYR A 173 11.85 -9.44 12.00
C TYR A 173 10.63 -9.50 11.05
N ILE A 174 10.13 -8.37 10.54
CA ILE A 174 9.03 -8.34 9.58
C ILE A 174 9.56 -8.70 8.20
N SER A 175 8.95 -9.67 7.53
CA SER A 175 9.35 -10.16 6.20
C SER A 175 8.86 -9.28 5.06
N ALA A 176 7.64 -8.74 5.18
CA ALA A 176 7.06 -7.88 4.16
C ALA A 176 5.91 -7.02 4.72
N VAL A 177 5.63 -5.93 4.01
CA VAL A 177 4.39 -5.15 4.18
C VAL A 177 3.65 -5.14 2.85
N ALA A 178 2.37 -5.47 2.88
CA ALA A 178 1.52 -5.55 1.70
C ALA A 178 0.39 -4.53 1.73
N LEU A 179 0.06 -3.97 0.57
CA LEU A 179 -1.14 -3.21 0.32
C LEU A 179 -2.23 -4.12 -0.22
N LEU A 180 -3.32 -4.28 0.51
CA LEU A 180 -4.51 -4.94 0.02
C LEU A 180 -5.34 -3.97 -0.83
N ARG A 181 -5.47 -4.30 -2.11
CA ARG A 181 -6.12 -3.48 -3.12
C ARG A 181 -7.35 -4.22 -3.67
N GLU A 182 -8.35 -3.42 -4.01
CA GLU A 182 -9.52 -3.87 -4.74
C GLU A 182 -9.66 -3.02 -6.00
N ARG A 183 -9.77 -3.67 -7.17
CA ARG A 183 -9.97 -3.01 -8.45
C ARG A 183 -11.30 -3.47 -9.07
N PRO A 184 -12.32 -2.61 -9.13
CA PRO A 184 -13.54 -2.92 -9.87
C PRO A 184 -13.25 -3.31 -11.32
N HIS A 185 -13.90 -4.36 -11.83
CA HIS A 185 -13.72 -4.80 -13.22
C HIS A 185 -14.10 -3.70 -14.21
N SER A 186 -15.03 -2.81 -13.84
CA SER A 186 -15.41 -1.64 -14.62
C SER A 186 -14.24 -0.67 -14.86
N ILE A 187 -13.26 -0.58 -13.95
CA ILE A 187 -12.06 0.25 -14.16
C ILE A 187 -11.15 -0.38 -15.22
N ALA A 188 -10.96 -1.71 -15.18
CA ALA A 188 -10.16 -2.42 -16.17
C ALA A 188 -10.81 -2.34 -17.56
N TRP A 189 -12.13 -2.53 -17.63
CA TRP A 189 -12.91 -2.34 -18.85
C TRP A 189 -12.78 -0.90 -19.38
N ALA A 190 -12.93 0.11 -18.53
CA ALA A 190 -12.80 1.51 -18.95
C ALA A 190 -11.40 1.82 -19.50
N ALA A 191 -10.34 1.33 -18.84
CA ALA A 191 -8.97 1.50 -19.31
C ALA A 191 -8.75 0.88 -20.70
N ALA A 192 -9.22 -0.36 -20.90
CA ALA A 192 -9.16 -1.04 -22.20
C ALA A 192 -9.94 -0.26 -23.26
N TRP A 193 -11.16 0.18 -22.94
CA TRP A 193 -11.98 0.99 -23.85
C TRP A 193 -11.26 2.27 -24.26
N PHE A 194 -10.65 3.00 -23.31
CA PHE A 194 -9.89 4.20 -23.63
C PHE A 194 -8.68 3.89 -24.52
N ASP A 195 -7.92 2.84 -24.24
CA ASP A 195 -6.74 2.52 -25.05
C ASP A 195 -7.11 2.10 -26.48
N GLU A 196 -8.19 1.35 -26.66
CA GLU A 196 -8.68 0.92 -27.97
C GLU A 196 -9.30 2.06 -28.79
N ASN A 197 -9.95 3.02 -28.13
CA ASN A 197 -10.74 4.06 -28.78
C ASN A 197 -10.07 5.43 -28.81
N ARG A 198 -8.99 5.67 -28.05
CA ARG A 198 -8.32 6.98 -27.95
C ARG A 198 -7.96 7.56 -29.32
N SER A 199 -7.53 6.73 -30.26
CA SER A 199 -7.15 7.17 -31.61
C SER A 199 -8.34 7.54 -32.51
N ARG A 200 -9.57 7.18 -32.14
CA ARG A 200 -10.80 7.49 -32.90
C ARG A 200 -11.34 8.88 -32.61
N PHE A 201 -10.88 9.53 -31.54
CA PHE A 201 -11.39 10.82 -31.10
C PHE A 201 -10.26 11.85 -31.10
N GLU A 202 -10.46 12.95 -31.82
CA GLU A 202 -9.54 14.10 -31.78
C GLU A 202 -9.83 15.02 -30.57
N ASP A 203 -11.10 15.16 -30.17
CA ASP A 203 -11.54 15.96 -29.03
C ASP A 203 -11.77 15.07 -27.77
N PRO A 204 -11.13 15.37 -26.63
CA PRO A 204 -11.41 14.72 -25.35
C PRO A 204 -12.88 14.72 -24.92
N LYS A 205 -13.68 15.72 -25.34
CA LYS A 205 -15.11 15.76 -25.03
C LYS A 205 -15.89 14.69 -25.78
N ASP A 206 -15.61 14.50 -27.07
CA ASP A 206 -16.26 13.47 -27.88
C ASP A 206 -15.87 12.08 -27.38
N MET A 207 -14.61 11.92 -26.96
CA MET A 207 -14.16 10.69 -26.28
C MET A 207 -14.93 10.42 -24.99
N ALA A 208 -15.18 11.44 -24.17
CA ALA A 208 -15.96 11.30 -22.94
C ALA A 208 -17.43 10.94 -23.21
N VAL A 209 -18.03 11.52 -24.26
CA VAL A 209 -19.39 11.15 -24.70
C VAL A 209 -19.42 9.70 -25.19
N GLY A 210 -18.48 9.31 -26.06
CA GLY A 210 -18.38 7.93 -26.55
C GLY A 210 -18.20 6.91 -25.43
N TYR A 211 -17.40 7.24 -24.41
CA TYR A 211 -17.24 6.40 -23.22
C TYR A 211 -18.56 6.23 -22.46
N LEU A 212 -19.32 7.32 -22.25
CA LEU A 212 -20.60 7.26 -21.56
C LEU A 212 -21.65 6.46 -22.35
N GLU A 213 -21.66 6.58 -23.68
CA GLU A 213 -22.52 5.79 -24.55
C GLU A 213 -22.18 4.30 -24.46
N ALA A 214 -20.90 3.94 -24.54
CA ALA A 214 -20.42 2.58 -24.33
C ALA A 214 -20.82 2.05 -22.94
N ALA A 215 -20.61 2.82 -21.87
CA ALA A 215 -20.94 2.40 -20.52
C ALA A 215 -22.44 2.15 -20.28
N VAL A 216 -23.31 2.72 -21.12
CA VAL A 216 -24.76 2.51 -21.09
C VAL A 216 -25.21 1.37 -22.01
N THR A 217 -24.50 1.13 -23.10
CA THR A 217 -24.94 0.22 -24.17
C THR A 217 -24.20 -1.12 -24.18
N GLU A 218 -22.99 -1.17 -23.65
CA GLU A 218 -22.18 -2.36 -23.51
C GLU A 218 -22.39 -3.03 -22.13
N ASP A 219 -22.11 -4.32 -22.05
CA ASP A 219 -22.18 -5.07 -20.79
C ASP A 219 -20.93 -4.76 -19.94
N VAL A 220 -21.01 -3.72 -19.11
CA VAL A 220 -19.90 -3.34 -18.22
C VAL A 220 -19.70 -4.41 -17.15
N PRO A 221 -18.51 -5.06 -17.10
CA PRO A 221 -18.26 -6.14 -16.15
C PRO A 221 -18.48 -5.71 -14.69
N GLN A 222 -19.24 -6.52 -13.97
CA GLN A 222 -19.49 -6.35 -12.54
C GLN A 222 -18.45 -7.09 -11.69
N GLY A 223 -18.30 -6.67 -10.43
CA GLY A 223 -17.35 -7.25 -9.49
C GLY A 223 -16.01 -6.51 -9.43
N SER A 224 -15.03 -7.13 -8.78
CA SER A 224 -13.70 -6.56 -8.56
C SER A 224 -12.65 -7.66 -8.45
N ASP A 225 -11.40 -7.34 -8.78
CA ASP A 225 -10.24 -8.14 -8.43
C ASP A 225 -9.73 -7.69 -7.04
N VAL A 226 -9.32 -8.63 -6.20
CA VAL A 226 -8.58 -8.34 -4.95
C VAL A 226 -7.16 -8.86 -5.10
N PHE A 227 -6.18 -8.00 -4.85
CA PHE A 227 -4.76 -8.30 -5.06
C PHE A 227 -3.87 -7.57 -4.04
N LEU A 228 -2.61 -8.00 -3.94
CA LEU A 228 -1.62 -7.42 -3.05
C LEU A 228 -0.54 -6.67 -3.83
N SER A 229 -0.11 -5.50 -3.33
CA SER A 229 1.21 -4.94 -3.65
C SER A 229 2.14 -5.16 -2.46
N ILE A 230 3.13 -6.03 -2.60
CA ILE A 230 3.99 -6.53 -1.52
C ILE A 230 5.34 -5.85 -1.61
N ILE A 231 5.79 -5.24 -0.51
CA ILE A 231 7.14 -4.72 -0.37
C ILE A 231 7.87 -5.63 0.61
N GLU A 232 8.83 -6.40 0.10
CA GLU A 232 9.72 -7.21 0.93
C GLU A 232 10.63 -6.32 1.77
N THR A 233 10.92 -6.75 2.99
CA THR A 233 11.87 -6.03 3.82
C THR A 233 13.29 -6.36 3.42
N ALA A 234 14.19 -5.38 3.51
CA ALA A 234 15.62 -5.56 3.30
C ALA A 234 16.34 -6.13 4.54
N SER A 235 15.61 -6.69 5.50
CA SER A 235 16.21 -7.11 6.78
C SER A 235 16.76 -8.53 6.71
N GLU A 236 17.98 -8.71 7.20
CA GLU A 236 18.62 -10.01 7.39
C GLU A 236 18.03 -10.81 8.56
N GLU A 237 17.33 -10.15 9.50
CA GLU A 237 16.69 -10.81 10.65
C GLU A 237 15.33 -11.42 10.29
N ALA A 238 14.72 -11.01 9.18
CA ALA A 238 13.43 -11.50 8.76
C ALA A 238 13.55 -12.86 8.07
N VAL A 239 12.61 -13.77 8.34
CA VAL A 239 12.44 -14.98 7.54
C VAL A 239 12.00 -14.56 6.14
N PRO A 240 12.73 -14.91 5.06
CA PRO A 240 12.37 -14.47 3.71
C PRO A 240 10.97 -14.96 3.31
N LEU A 241 10.20 -14.08 2.68
CA LEU A 241 8.90 -14.44 2.12
C LEU A 241 9.12 -15.27 0.84
N PRO A 242 8.61 -16.51 0.73
CA PRO A 242 8.76 -17.30 -0.49
C PRO A 242 8.14 -16.59 -1.70
N ARG A 243 8.79 -16.64 -2.88
CA ARG A 243 8.40 -15.89 -4.09
C ARG A 243 7.04 -16.26 -4.67
N ASP A 244 6.71 -17.51 -4.51
CA ASP A 244 5.47 -18.16 -4.91
C ASP A 244 4.41 -18.16 -3.82
N LEU A 245 4.67 -17.52 -2.68
CA LEU A 245 3.64 -17.11 -1.73
C LEU A 245 3.10 -15.74 -2.16
N PHE A 246 1.78 -15.60 -2.25
CA PHE A 246 1.12 -14.35 -2.69
C PHE A 246 1.52 -13.89 -4.11
N ASN A 247 1.52 -14.83 -5.06
CA ASN A 247 1.89 -14.62 -6.46
C ASN A 247 0.67 -14.74 -7.41
N GLY A 248 -0.52 -14.38 -6.91
CA GLY A 248 -1.74 -14.47 -7.71
C GLY A 248 -1.75 -13.48 -8.88
N PRO A 249 -2.70 -13.62 -9.81
CA PRO A 249 -2.87 -12.65 -10.88
C PRO A 249 -2.98 -11.23 -10.31
N LEU A 250 -2.22 -10.29 -10.90
CA LEU A 250 -2.14 -8.88 -10.51
C LEU A 250 -1.40 -8.59 -9.19
N ASP A 251 -0.97 -9.61 -8.44
CA ASP A 251 -0.15 -9.38 -7.25
C ASP A 251 1.19 -8.80 -7.70
N LEU A 252 1.56 -7.65 -7.12
CA LEU A 252 2.82 -6.97 -7.40
C LEU A 252 3.77 -7.22 -6.25
N ARG A 253 5.05 -7.43 -6.56
CA ARG A 253 6.06 -7.70 -5.53
C ARG A 253 7.29 -6.86 -5.78
N TYR A 254 7.78 -6.21 -4.73
CA TYR A 254 8.92 -5.32 -4.78
C TYR A 254 9.94 -5.77 -3.76
N SER A 255 11.21 -5.77 -4.15
CA SER A 255 12.33 -6.02 -3.25
C SER A 255 13.38 -4.94 -3.41
N LEU A 256 14.29 -4.86 -2.44
CA LEU A 256 15.51 -4.09 -2.61
C LEU A 256 16.30 -4.66 -3.80
N LEU A 257 16.78 -3.78 -4.67
CA LEU A 257 17.67 -4.14 -5.76
C LEU A 257 19.03 -4.58 -5.18
N LEU A 258 19.67 -5.56 -5.82
CA LEU A 258 20.93 -6.15 -5.35
C LEU A 258 22.08 -5.13 -5.27
N ASP A 259 22.01 -4.06 -6.04
CA ASP A 259 22.97 -2.95 -6.04
C ASP A 259 22.66 -1.89 -4.96
N GLY A 260 21.60 -2.09 -4.18
CA GLY A 260 21.16 -1.15 -3.14
C GLY A 260 20.60 0.17 -3.68
N SER A 261 20.40 0.30 -5.00
CA SER A 261 19.98 1.56 -5.64
C SER A 261 18.53 1.95 -5.36
N GLY A 262 17.73 1.02 -4.82
CA GLY A 262 16.34 1.27 -4.45
C GLY A 262 15.51 0.01 -4.46
N PHE A 263 14.20 0.17 -4.67
CA PHE A 263 13.25 -0.93 -4.80
C PHE A 263 12.87 -1.13 -6.27
N GLY A 264 12.85 -2.38 -6.71
CA GLY A 264 12.42 -2.75 -8.05
C GLY A 264 11.22 -3.70 -7.98
N LEU A 265 10.38 -3.67 -9.03
CA LEU A 265 9.38 -4.70 -9.23
C LEU A 265 10.09 -6.02 -9.54
N LEU A 266 9.75 -7.07 -8.81
CA LEU A 266 10.13 -8.44 -9.11
C LEU A 266 9.16 -8.95 -10.19
N ASP A 267 9.55 -8.82 -11.45
CA ASP A 267 8.82 -9.42 -12.57
C ASP A 267 8.94 -10.95 -12.50
N ASP A 268 7.97 -11.62 -11.88
CA ASP A 268 7.86 -13.09 -11.86
C ASP A 268 6.67 -13.61 -12.71
N HIS A 269 6.16 -12.82 -13.67
CA HIS A 269 5.12 -13.30 -14.61
C HIS A 269 5.66 -13.79 -15.97
N THR A 270 6.96 -13.75 -16.21
CA THR A 270 7.56 -14.39 -17.40
C THR A 270 8.18 -15.73 -17.03
N THR A 271 7.37 -16.76 -16.80
CA THR A 271 7.55 -18.14 -17.36
C THR A 271 6.58 -19.13 -16.71
N HIS A 272 5.56 -19.57 -17.47
CA HIS A 272 5.24 -20.97 -17.70
C HIS A 272 4.43 -21.11 -18.99
#